data_AF-A0A950UHE4-F1
#
_entry.id   AF-A0A950UHE4-F1
#
_cell.length_a   1.000
_cell.length_b   1.000
_cell.length_c   1.000
_cell.angle_alpha   90.00
_cell.angle_beta   90.00
_cell.angle_gamma   90.00
#
_symmetry.space_group_name_H-M   'P 1'
#
loop_
_entity.id
_entity.type
_entity.pdbx_description
1 polymer ?
#
loop_
_entity_poly.entity_id
_entity_poly.type
_entity_poly.pdbx_seq_one_letter_code
_entity_poly.pdbx_strand_id
1 'polypeptide(L)'
;MRRSDKRILTTHTGSLPRPPELTRLYVQRARGAAVDPAELDRLGKEALRQIVDKQIAAGVDIGNNGEQQREAFFLYVRHRMSGFGSSWKRWPRGDVERYPQLKKQMAEMLAAREAVGNYEPPKAVGEVRYVDDTELKSEIADFRAALDRKPNAFVEPFLTAPSPGIIAAAMKNEYYDSEEAYLAALGKALKIEYEAIVNSGFLLQLDCPDLALERHLSYQDRPLGEFLGFVERVVETINRAIENVPRDWVRLHVCWGNYEGPHDKDVPLEDILPILQKAKVGGFVLPFANPRHQHEYRVLQKFPLDDDQIIVAGVIDDLTGFVEHPEVVADRIENVARVVGDPKRVMAGTDCGFDTSAGMGRVTEDVVWAKFKAMADGAKIASNRLGLQ
;
A
#
# COMPACT_ATOMS: atom_id res chain seq x y z
N MET A 1 -6.29 14.71 8.33
CA MET A 1 -6.24 14.57 6.86
C MET A 1 -6.94 15.76 6.23
N ARG A 2 -6.29 16.40 5.27
CA ARG A 2 -6.84 17.59 4.59
C ARG A 2 -7.95 17.21 3.63
N ARG A 3 -9.14 17.76 3.86
CA ARG A 3 -10.30 17.67 2.99
C ARG A 3 -10.33 18.86 2.03
N SER A 4 -11.18 18.78 1.01
CA SER A 4 -11.43 19.86 0.07
C SER A 4 -12.93 20.06 -0.09
N ASP A 5 -13.38 21.29 0.13
CA ASP A 5 -14.78 21.69 -0.12
C ASP A 5 -15.04 22.02 -1.60
N LYS A 6 -13.98 22.18 -2.40
CA LYS A 6 -14.04 22.76 -3.75
C LYS A 6 -13.90 21.73 -4.87
N ARG A 7 -13.31 20.58 -4.58
CA ARG A 7 -13.06 19.50 -5.54
C ARG A 7 -12.65 18.21 -4.86
N ILE A 8 -12.82 17.09 -5.55
CA ILE A 8 -12.25 15.79 -5.20
C ILE A 8 -10.73 15.86 -5.33
N LEU A 9 -10.02 15.46 -4.27
CA LEU A 9 -8.56 15.35 -4.27
C LEU A 9 -8.12 14.01 -4.83
N THR A 10 -6.96 13.98 -5.49
CA THR A 10 -6.33 12.79 -6.04
C THR A 10 -5.11 12.35 -5.22
N THR A 11 -4.92 11.05 -5.09
CA THR A 11 -3.76 10.43 -4.43
C THR A 11 -3.46 9.07 -5.05
N HIS A 12 -2.54 8.32 -4.50
CA HIS A 12 -2.27 6.94 -4.89
C HIS A 12 -1.84 6.14 -3.66
N THR A 13 -1.64 4.84 -3.83
CA THR A 13 -1.34 3.92 -2.72
C THR A 13 0.12 3.97 -2.25
N GLY A 14 1.05 4.56 -3.01
CA GLY A 14 2.46 4.63 -2.59
C GLY A 14 3.41 4.24 -3.71
N SER A 15 3.87 3.00 -3.75
CA SER A 15 4.87 2.54 -4.73
C SER A 15 4.58 2.92 -6.19
N LEU A 16 5.61 3.44 -6.86
CA LEU A 16 5.62 3.83 -8.27
C LEU A 16 6.76 3.11 -9.02
N PRO A 17 6.67 2.96 -10.36
CA PRO A 17 7.71 2.28 -11.14
C PRO A 17 9.10 2.84 -10.87
N ARG A 18 10.04 1.96 -10.52
CA ARG A 18 11.45 2.34 -10.32
C ARG A 18 12.22 2.30 -11.64
N PRO A 19 13.18 3.21 -11.87
CA PRO A 19 14.05 3.15 -13.05
C PRO A 19 14.79 1.80 -13.16
N PRO A 20 15.04 1.28 -14.37
CA PRO A 20 15.68 -0.02 -14.56
C PRO A 20 17.03 -0.18 -13.86
N GLU A 21 17.87 0.87 -13.86
CA GLU A 21 19.18 0.86 -13.19
C GLU A 21 19.06 0.67 -11.67
N LEU A 22 18.08 1.36 -11.06
CA LEU A 22 17.79 1.25 -9.64
C LEU A 22 17.22 -0.14 -9.29
N THR A 23 16.30 -0.64 -10.11
CA THR A 23 15.74 -2.00 -9.99
C THR A 23 16.84 -3.05 -10.03
N ARG A 24 17.79 -2.94 -10.95
CA ARG A 24 18.93 -3.86 -11.05
C ARG A 24 19.78 -3.89 -9.77
N LEU A 25 20.05 -2.74 -9.17
CA LEU A 25 20.79 -2.70 -7.89
C LEU A 25 19.99 -3.34 -6.75
N TYR A 26 18.68 -3.13 -6.68
CA TYR A 26 17.84 -3.81 -5.70
C TYR A 26 17.82 -5.32 -5.88
N VAL A 27 17.76 -5.81 -7.12
CA VAL A 27 17.83 -7.24 -7.43
C VAL A 27 19.18 -7.83 -7.02
N GLN A 28 20.28 -7.13 -7.30
CA GLN A 28 21.62 -7.54 -6.85
C GLN A 28 21.70 -7.63 -5.33
N ARG A 29 21.26 -6.58 -4.62
CA ARG A 29 21.24 -6.54 -3.15
C ARG A 29 20.38 -7.67 -2.57
N ALA A 30 19.18 -7.89 -3.12
CA ALA A 30 18.27 -8.93 -2.67
C ALA A 30 18.83 -10.35 -2.88
N ARG A 31 19.69 -10.56 -3.87
CA ARG A 31 20.41 -11.82 -4.14
C ARG A 31 21.73 -11.95 -3.36
N GLY A 32 22.04 -11.00 -2.48
CA GLY A 32 23.26 -11.02 -1.66
C GLY A 32 24.52 -10.59 -2.41
N ALA A 33 24.41 -10.00 -3.61
CA ALA A 33 25.55 -9.42 -4.29
C ALA A 33 25.97 -8.10 -3.63
N ALA A 34 27.26 -7.79 -3.67
CA ALA A 34 27.76 -6.49 -3.23
C ALA A 34 27.23 -5.39 -4.16
N VAL A 35 26.64 -4.36 -3.57
CA VAL A 35 26.13 -3.16 -4.25
C VAL A 35 26.83 -1.96 -3.65
N ASP A 36 27.26 -1.02 -4.49
CA ASP A 36 27.82 0.26 -4.03
C ASP A 36 26.72 1.08 -3.33
N PRO A 37 26.82 1.33 -2.01
CA PRO A 37 25.81 2.08 -1.27
C PRO A 37 25.66 3.52 -1.78
N ALA A 38 26.75 4.14 -2.25
CA ALA A 38 26.71 5.51 -2.74
C ALA A 38 25.95 5.62 -4.07
N GLU A 39 26.14 4.63 -4.95
CA GLU A 39 25.42 4.59 -6.23
C GLU A 39 23.93 4.28 -6.03
N LEU A 40 23.59 3.35 -5.13
CA LEU A 40 22.21 3.04 -4.78
C LEU A 40 21.49 4.28 -4.20
N ASP A 41 22.14 4.99 -3.29
CA ASP A 41 21.63 6.25 -2.72
C ASP A 41 21.44 7.34 -3.78
N ARG A 42 22.44 7.53 -4.66
CA ARG A 42 22.39 8.49 -5.76
C ARG A 42 21.21 8.23 -6.70
N LEU A 43 21.03 6.99 -7.14
CA LEU A 43 19.94 6.59 -8.04
C LEU A 43 18.58 6.68 -7.35
N GLY A 44 18.47 6.29 -6.08
CA GLY A 44 17.24 6.42 -5.30
C GLY A 44 16.79 7.88 -5.16
N LYS A 45 17.71 8.79 -4.85
CA LYS A 45 17.45 10.24 -4.75
C LYS A 45 17.07 10.86 -6.10
N GLU A 46 17.69 10.41 -7.18
CA GLU A 46 17.35 10.88 -8.52
C GLU A 46 15.95 10.42 -8.93
N ALA A 47 15.64 9.14 -8.73
CA ALA A 47 14.32 8.58 -9.00
C ALA A 47 13.23 9.30 -8.18
N LEU A 48 13.47 9.55 -6.89
CA LEU A 48 12.59 10.31 -6.01
C LEU A 48 12.27 11.71 -6.58
N ARG A 49 13.29 12.47 -7.00
CA ARG A 49 13.07 13.81 -7.57
C ARG A 49 12.22 13.76 -8.83
N GLN A 50 12.51 12.80 -9.72
CA GLN A 50 11.78 12.64 -10.96
C GLN A 50 10.31 12.26 -10.74
N ILE A 51 10.01 11.34 -9.82
CA ILE A 51 8.62 10.95 -9.56
C ILE A 51 7.82 12.07 -8.87
N VAL A 52 8.46 12.96 -8.10
CA VAL A 52 7.77 14.12 -7.51
C VAL A 52 7.32 15.06 -8.62
N ASP A 53 8.21 15.38 -9.57
CA ASP A 53 7.87 16.23 -10.72
C ASP A 53 6.75 15.61 -11.58
N LYS A 54 6.81 14.30 -11.83
CA LYS A 54 5.80 13.59 -12.63
C LYS A 54 4.44 13.49 -11.94
N GLN A 55 4.39 13.28 -10.62
CA GLN A 55 3.16 13.32 -9.83
C GLN A 55 2.47 14.68 -9.93
N ILE A 56 3.22 15.77 -9.75
CA ILE A 56 2.71 17.14 -9.88
C ILE A 56 2.14 17.36 -11.29
N ALA A 57 2.91 16.98 -12.32
CA ALA A 57 2.50 17.14 -13.71
C ALA A 57 1.25 16.32 -14.08
N ALA A 58 1.06 15.15 -13.45
CA ALA A 58 -0.10 14.30 -13.65
C ALA A 58 -1.35 14.74 -12.86
N GLY A 59 -1.23 15.75 -11.99
CA GLY A 59 -2.35 16.27 -11.20
C GLY A 59 -2.64 15.47 -9.94
N VAL A 60 -1.61 14.87 -9.31
CA VAL A 60 -1.70 14.27 -7.98
C VAL A 60 -1.69 15.35 -6.90
N ASP A 61 -2.69 15.36 -6.01
CA ASP A 61 -2.82 16.36 -4.95
C ASP A 61 -2.14 15.96 -3.64
N ILE A 62 -2.17 14.68 -3.31
CA ILE A 62 -1.63 14.09 -2.07
C ILE A 62 -0.60 13.06 -2.52
N GLY A 63 0.65 13.50 -2.66
CA GLY A 63 1.74 12.69 -3.22
C GLY A 63 2.61 11.99 -2.18
N ASN A 64 3.40 11.03 -2.66
CA ASN A 64 4.33 10.22 -1.87
C ASN A 64 5.71 10.16 -2.52
N ASN A 65 6.69 9.62 -1.80
CA ASN A 65 8.06 9.40 -2.27
C ASN A 65 8.19 8.26 -3.29
N GLY A 66 7.07 7.63 -3.71
CA GLY A 66 7.01 6.54 -4.67
C GLY A 66 7.70 5.26 -4.21
N GLU A 67 8.08 5.17 -2.92
CA GLU A 67 8.91 4.11 -2.35
C GLU A 67 10.22 3.87 -3.11
N GLN A 68 10.74 4.89 -3.80
CA GLN A 68 11.89 4.74 -4.71
C GLN A 68 13.14 4.23 -3.99
N GLN A 69 13.32 4.60 -2.73
CA GLN A 69 14.46 4.20 -1.90
C GLN A 69 14.27 2.84 -1.19
N ARG A 70 13.17 2.12 -1.45
CA ARG A 70 12.86 0.80 -0.88
C ARG A 70 12.87 -0.26 -1.97
N GLU A 71 13.37 -1.45 -1.64
CA GLU A 71 13.38 -2.60 -2.55
C GLU A 71 12.01 -3.29 -2.68
N ALA A 72 11.21 -3.22 -1.62
CA ALA A 72 9.83 -3.69 -1.55
C ALA A 72 9.12 -3.03 -0.37
N PHE A 73 7.79 -2.98 -0.41
CA PHE A 73 6.98 -2.23 0.58
C PHE A 73 7.10 -2.73 2.03
N PHE A 74 7.53 -3.98 2.26
CA PHE A 74 7.75 -4.50 3.62
C PHE A 74 9.15 -5.11 3.84
N LEU A 75 9.83 -5.66 2.81
CA LEU A 75 11.11 -6.36 3.03
C LEU A 75 12.21 -5.45 3.55
N TYR A 76 12.12 -4.14 3.33
CA TYR A 76 13.12 -3.17 3.82
C TYR A 76 13.29 -3.23 5.34
N VAL A 77 12.28 -3.67 6.10
CA VAL A 77 12.32 -3.71 7.56
C VAL A 77 13.44 -4.60 8.09
N ARG A 78 13.91 -5.58 7.31
CA ARG A 78 15.06 -6.42 7.66
C ARG A 78 16.39 -5.65 7.76
N HIS A 79 16.45 -4.46 7.18
CA HIS A 79 17.61 -3.57 7.26
C HIS A 79 17.54 -2.63 8.47
N ARG A 80 16.35 -2.47 9.06
CA ARG A 80 16.08 -1.55 10.19
C ARG A 80 15.82 -2.29 11.51
N MET A 81 15.50 -3.58 11.43
CA MET A 81 15.11 -4.42 12.56
C MET A 81 15.98 -5.67 12.68
N SER A 82 16.24 -6.10 13.92
CA SER A 82 16.90 -7.37 14.24
C SER A 82 15.92 -8.55 14.23
N GLY A 83 16.45 -9.76 14.42
CA GLY A 83 15.65 -10.98 14.65
C GLY A 83 15.26 -11.71 13.37
N PHE A 84 15.53 -11.15 12.19
CA PHE A 84 15.22 -11.75 10.91
C PHE A 84 16.41 -12.49 10.30
N GLY A 85 16.19 -13.74 9.88
CA GLY A 85 17.22 -14.59 9.29
C GLY A 85 16.65 -15.89 8.74
N SER A 86 17.41 -16.59 7.90
CA SER A 86 16.97 -17.74 7.07
C SER A 86 15.76 -17.42 6.18
N SER A 87 15.63 -18.05 5.02
CA SER A 87 14.45 -17.86 4.15
C SER A 87 13.42 -18.98 4.32
N TRP A 88 12.18 -18.72 3.94
CA TRP A 88 11.14 -19.72 3.84
C TRP A 88 10.25 -19.44 2.65
N LYS A 89 9.67 -20.49 2.05
CA LYS A 89 8.74 -20.34 0.93
C LYS A 89 7.33 -20.10 1.44
N ARG A 90 6.75 -18.95 1.11
CA ARG A 90 5.35 -18.62 1.44
C ARG A 90 4.36 -19.61 0.81
N TRP A 91 3.19 -19.72 1.42
CA TRP A 91 2.07 -20.47 0.87
C TRP A 91 1.70 -19.97 -0.54
N PRO A 92 1.34 -20.87 -1.47
CA PRO A 92 0.86 -20.47 -2.78
C PRO A 92 -0.49 -19.77 -2.66
N ARG A 93 -0.84 -18.98 -3.68
CA ARG A 93 -2.14 -18.32 -3.77
C ARG A 93 -3.23 -19.32 -4.15
N GLY A 94 -4.23 -19.46 -3.27
CA GLY A 94 -5.26 -20.49 -3.40
C GLY A 94 -6.22 -20.28 -4.57
N ASP A 95 -6.39 -19.05 -5.04
CA ASP A 95 -7.09 -18.75 -6.29
C ASP A 95 -6.28 -19.25 -7.49
N VAL A 96 -4.98 -18.93 -7.58
CA VAL A 96 -4.09 -19.38 -8.67
C VAL A 96 -3.96 -20.91 -8.72
N GLU A 97 -3.94 -21.60 -7.58
CA GLU A 97 -3.89 -23.07 -7.53
C GLU A 97 -5.07 -23.74 -8.25
N ARG A 98 -6.23 -23.07 -8.35
CA ARG A 98 -7.41 -23.60 -9.06
C ARG A 98 -7.31 -23.53 -10.59
N TYR A 99 -6.30 -22.83 -11.13
CA TYR A 99 -6.14 -22.59 -12.56
C TYR A 99 -4.76 -23.04 -13.04
N PRO A 100 -4.55 -24.35 -13.34
CA PRO A 100 -3.22 -24.89 -13.65
C PRO A 100 -2.52 -24.23 -14.85
N GLN A 101 -3.29 -23.83 -15.89
CA GLN A 101 -2.74 -23.14 -17.06
C GLN A 101 -2.22 -21.74 -16.69
N LEU A 102 -3.02 -20.98 -15.95
CA LEU A 102 -2.63 -19.66 -15.44
C LEU A 102 -1.41 -19.78 -14.52
N LYS A 103 -1.42 -20.73 -13.58
CA LYS A 103 -0.30 -21.01 -12.68
C LYS A 103 1.00 -21.24 -13.45
N LYS A 104 0.93 -22.06 -14.52
CA LYS A 104 2.09 -22.31 -15.38
C LYS A 104 2.56 -21.03 -16.08
N GLN A 105 1.66 -20.28 -16.70
CA GLN A 105 1.97 -19.01 -17.37
C GLN A 105 2.61 -17.99 -16.41
N MET A 106 2.05 -17.83 -15.21
CA MET A 106 2.59 -16.95 -14.18
C MET A 106 4.01 -17.35 -13.76
N ALA A 107 4.28 -18.65 -13.60
CA ALA A 107 5.60 -19.15 -13.25
C ALA A 107 6.63 -18.84 -14.35
N GLU A 108 6.27 -19.03 -15.62
CA GLU A 108 7.12 -18.71 -16.78
C GLU A 108 7.40 -17.21 -16.87
N MET A 109 6.38 -16.36 -16.70
CA MET A 109 6.56 -14.90 -16.69
C MET A 109 7.45 -14.43 -15.55
N LEU A 110 7.28 -14.98 -14.35
CA LEU A 110 8.09 -14.62 -13.19
C LEU A 110 9.55 -15.02 -13.36
N ALA A 111 9.82 -16.20 -13.91
CA ALA A 111 11.19 -16.68 -14.14
C ALA A 111 11.98 -15.79 -15.11
N ALA A 112 11.29 -15.09 -16.02
CA ALA A 112 11.91 -14.18 -16.98
C ALA A 112 12.16 -12.76 -16.44
N ARG A 113 11.66 -12.42 -15.24
CA ARG A 113 11.72 -11.05 -14.69
C ARG A 113 12.99 -10.79 -13.88
N GLU A 114 13.59 -9.63 -14.11
CA GLU A 114 14.56 -9.03 -13.19
C GLU A 114 13.80 -8.24 -12.12
N ALA A 115 13.50 -8.90 -11.00
CA ALA A 115 12.68 -8.33 -9.94
C ALA A 115 13.07 -8.83 -8.54
N VAL A 116 12.73 -8.03 -7.52
CA VAL A 116 12.85 -8.43 -6.12
C VAL A 116 11.65 -9.31 -5.76
N GLY A 117 11.93 -10.58 -5.46
CA GLY A 117 10.90 -11.57 -5.13
C GLY A 117 10.54 -11.58 -3.65
N ASN A 118 9.25 -11.56 -3.34
CA ASN A 118 8.71 -11.69 -1.97
C ASN A 118 8.25 -13.11 -1.62
N TYR A 119 8.66 -14.12 -2.42
CA TYR A 119 8.22 -15.51 -2.25
C TYR A 119 9.04 -16.28 -1.22
N GLU A 120 10.28 -15.84 -0.99
CA GLU A 120 11.20 -16.42 -0.03
C GLU A 120 11.69 -15.40 1.01
N PRO A 121 10.79 -14.73 1.75
CA PRO A 121 11.16 -13.75 2.74
C PRO A 121 11.90 -14.37 3.94
N PRO A 122 12.54 -13.54 4.78
CA PRO A 122 13.20 -14.03 5.99
C PRO A 122 12.20 -14.59 7.00
N LYS A 123 12.68 -15.38 7.97
CA LYS A 123 11.92 -15.78 9.16
C LYS A 123 12.31 -14.93 10.36
N ALA A 124 11.41 -14.77 11.33
CA ALA A 124 11.79 -14.29 12.67
C ALA A 124 12.38 -15.45 13.47
N VAL A 125 13.70 -15.45 13.64
CA VAL A 125 14.51 -16.49 14.32
C VAL A 125 15.16 -15.98 15.60
N GLY A 126 14.93 -14.72 15.94
CA GLY A 126 15.41 -14.06 17.13
C GLY A 126 14.49 -12.92 17.52
N GLU A 127 14.87 -12.20 18.58
CA GLU A 127 14.08 -11.07 19.06
C GLU A 127 14.05 -9.93 18.03
N VAL A 128 12.83 -9.55 17.64
CA VAL A 128 12.55 -8.38 16.83
C VAL A 128 12.68 -7.12 17.67
N ARG A 129 13.63 -6.28 17.28
CA ARG A 129 13.82 -4.93 17.80
C ARG A 129 14.11 -3.99 16.65
N TYR A 130 13.62 -2.75 16.76
CA TYR A 130 14.09 -1.68 15.89
C TYR A 130 15.50 -1.29 16.33
N VAL A 131 16.48 -1.40 15.43
CA VAL A 131 17.91 -1.23 15.79
C VAL A 131 18.58 -0.07 15.08
N ASP A 132 18.05 0.37 13.94
CA ASP A 132 18.64 1.46 13.16
C ASP A 132 17.56 2.28 12.44
N ASP A 133 17.50 3.58 12.75
CA ASP A 133 16.58 4.54 12.12
C ASP A 133 17.25 5.40 11.05
N THR A 134 18.51 5.12 10.69
CA THR A 134 19.29 5.91 9.74
C THR A 134 18.63 5.95 8.37
N GLU A 135 18.25 4.79 7.82
CA GLU A 135 17.59 4.72 6.52
C GLU A 135 16.23 5.43 6.51
N LEU A 136 15.46 5.30 7.60
CA LEU A 136 14.18 5.99 7.76
C LEU A 136 14.36 7.51 7.79
N LYS A 137 15.31 8.00 8.61
CA LYS A 137 15.62 9.44 8.71
C LYS A 137 16.11 9.99 7.38
N SER A 138 16.95 9.26 6.64
CA SER A 138 17.41 9.66 5.31
C SER A 138 16.24 9.75 4.34
N GLU A 139 15.38 8.74 4.30
CA GLU A 139 14.20 8.72 3.42
C GLU A 139 13.26 9.91 3.68
N ILE A 140 12.99 10.21 4.97
CA ILE A 140 12.21 11.38 5.38
C ILE A 140 12.89 12.69 4.97
N ALA A 141 14.19 12.82 5.22
CA ALA A 141 14.94 14.02 4.90
C ALA A 141 15.02 14.28 3.39
N ASP A 142 15.22 13.23 2.60
CA ASP A 142 15.32 13.30 1.15
C ASP A 142 13.98 13.68 0.52
N PHE A 143 12.87 13.11 1.00
CA PHE A 143 11.54 13.50 0.52
C PHE A 143 11.22 14.94 0.88
N ARG A 144 11.53 15.38 2.11
CA ARG A 144 11.38 16.79 2.51
C ARG A 144 12.21 17.71 1.61
N ALA A 145 13.47 17.36 1.35
CA ALA A 145 14.35 18.15 0.48
C ALA A 145 13.84 18.22 -0.97
N ALA A 146 13.17 17.17 -1.46
CA ALA A 146 12.51 17.20 -2.77
C ALA A 146 11.30 18.16 -2.78
N LEU A 147 10.50 18.15 -1.71
CA LEU A 147 9.33 19.03 -1.57
C LEU A 147 9.71 20.51 -1.33
N ASP A 148 10.80 20.79 -0.61
CA ASP A 148 11.27 22.17 -0.38
C ASP A 148 11.64 22.88 -1.70
N ARG A 149 12.01 22.13 -2.74
CA ARG A 149 12.26 22.66 -4.09
C ARG A 149 10.98 22.97 -4.86
N LYS A 150 9.83 22.51 -4.37
CA LYS A 150 8.51 22.58 -5.00
C LYS A 150 7.46 22.97 -3.94
N PRO A 151 7.54 24.20 -3.38
CA PRO A 151 6.63 24.60 -2.32
C PRO A 151 5.17 24.51 -2.80
N ASN A 152 4.30 23.96 -1.96
CA ASN A 152 2.90 23.68 -2.27
C ASN A 152 2.67 22.66 -3.41
N ALA A 153 3.64 21.78 -3.68
CA ALA A 153 3.49 20.68 -4.65
C ALA A 153 2.28 19.78 -4.34
N PHE A 154 2.09 19.46 -3.06
CA PHE A 154 1.01 18.61 -2.59
C PHE A 154 0.23 19.33 -1.48
N VAL A 155 -1.07 19.07 -1.43
CA VAL A 155 -1.97 19.53 -0.37
C VAL A 155 -1.55 18.94 0.97
N GLU A 156 -1.20 17.66 0.99
CA GLU A 156 -0.74 16.90 2.15
C GLU A 156 0.13 15.72 1.65
N PRO A 157 1.45 15.74 1.84
CA PRO A 157 2.30 14.60 1.44
C PRO A 157 2.21 13.44 2.44
N PHE A 158 2.41 12.21 1.98
CA PHE A 158 2.33 11.00 2.81
C PHE A 158 3.51 10.05 2.62
N LEU A 159 3.76 9.21 3.62
CA LEU A 159 4.69 8.07 3.57
C LEU A 159 3.96 6.78 3.94
N THR A 160 4.38 5.67 3.34
CA THR A 160 3.85 4.34 3.63
C THR A 160 4.69 3.63 4.68
N ALA A 161 4.06 2.74 5.45
CA ALA A 161 4.74 1.76 6.29
C ALA A 161 3.89 0.48 6.37
N PRO A 162 4.51 -0.71 6.43
CA PRO A 162 3.77 -1.97 6.52
C PRO A 162 3.06 -2.11 7.87
N SER A 163 1.95 -2.83 7.88
CA SER A 163 1.30 -3.28 9.11
C SER A 163 2.17 -4.30 9.86
N PRO A 164 1.98 -4.45 11.19
CA PRO A 164 2.57 -5.57 11.92
C PRO A 164 2.06 -6.92 11.39
N GLY A 165 0.82 -6.99 10.91
CA GLY A 165 0.20 -8.22 10.41
C GLY A 165 0.81 -8.72 9.10
N ILE A 166 1.15 -7.84 8.15
CA ILE A 166 1.79 -8.26 6.90
C ILE A 166 3.21 -8.75 7.13
N ILE A 167 3.93 -8.14 8.07
CA ILE A 167 5.24 -8.68 8.47
C ILE A 167 5.05 -10.04 9.16
N ALA A 168 4.07 -10.19 10.06
CA ALA A 168 3.84 -11.45 10.74
C ALA A 168 3.45 -12.59 9.79
N ALA A 169 2.61 -12.30 8.79
CA ALA A 169 2.17 -13.27 7.79
C ALA A 169 3.25 -13.61 6.77
N ALA A 170 4.04 -12.64 6.33
CA ALA A 170 5.08 -12.85 5.34
C ALA A 170 6.40 -13.37 5.94
N MET A 171 6.82 -12.88 7.11
CA MET A 171 8.07 -13.28 7.77
C MET A 171 7.76 -14.26 8.89
N LYS A 172 7.81 -15.57 8.57
CA LYS A 172 7.35 -16.67 9.44
C LYS A 172 7.98 -16.59 10.83
N ASN A 173 7.15 -16.71 11.86
CA ASN A 173 7.61 -16.83 13.24
C ASN A 173 8.22 -18.23 13.51
N GLU A 174 9.47 -18.26 13.98
CA GLU A 174 10.18 -19.44 14.50
C GLU A 174 10.82 -19.15 15.87
N TYR A 175 10.48 -18.03 16.50
CA TYR A 175 11.12 -17.57 17.76
C TYR A 175 10.13 -17.35 18.90
N TYR A 176 9.00 -16.68 18.64
CA TYR A 176 8.03 -16.35 19.67
C TYR A 176 7.06 -17.50 19.90
N ASP A 177 6.67 -17.73 21.16
CA ASP A 177 5.76 -18.83 21.55
C ASP A 177 4.33 -18.69 21.00
N SER A 178 3.95 -17.48 20.56
CA SER A 178 2.61 -17.21 20.03
C SER A 178 2.61 -16.12 18.96
N GLU A 179 1.56 -16.14 18.12
CA GLU A 179 1.28 -15.06 17.16
C GLU A 179 1.08 -13.71 17.86
N GLU A 180 0.42 -13.69 19.02
CA GLU A 180 0.18 -12.48 19.81
C GLU A 180 1.49 -11.85 20.31
N ALA A 181 2.42 -12.66 20.82
CA ALA A 181 3.73 -12.18 21.26
C ALA A 181 4.55 -11.63 20.09
N TYR A 182 4.48 -12.28 18.93
CA TYR A 182 5.16 -11.81 17.72
C TYR A 182 4.57 -10.49 17.19
N LEU A 183 3.24 -10.41 17.09
CA LEU A 183 2.53 -9.18 16.71
C LEU A 183 2.84 -8.03 17.68
N ALA A 184 2.90 -8.29 18.98
CA ALA A 184 3.25 -7.27 19.97
C ALA A 184 4.68 -6.74 19.78
N ALA A 185 5.65 -7.62 19.49
CA ALA A 185 7.02 -7.22 19.20
C ALA A 185 7.13 -6.39 17.92
N LEU A 186 6.43 -6.81 16.85
CA LEU A 186 6.36 -6.08 15.59
C LEU A 186 5.70 -4.71 15.76
N GLY A 187 4.57 -4.64 16.46
CA GLY A 187 3.88 -3.38 16.76
C GLY A 187 4.76 -2.41 17.55
N LYS A 188 5.51 -2.92 18.54
CA LYS A 188 6.47 -2.11 19.30
C LYS A 188 7.61 -1.58 18.42
N ALA A 189 8.14 -2.39 17.51
CA ALA A 189 9.21 -1.97 16.61
C ALA A 189 8.70 -0.95 15.58
N LEU A 190 7.57 -1.21 14.93
CA LEU A 190 6.99 -0.35 13.89
C LEU A 190 6.46 0.98 14.42
N LYS A 191 6.06 1.04 15.71
CA LYS A 191 5.68 2.30 16.37
C LYS A 191 6.72 3.41 16.17
N ILE A 192 8.01 3.07 16.14
CA ILE A 192 9.10 4.02 15.89
C ILE A 192 8.99 4.64 14.49
N GLU A 193 8.69 3.84 13.45
CA GLU A 193 8.50 4.37 12.09
C GLU A 193 7.25 5.24 12.00
N TYR A 194 6.16 4.77 12.60
CA TYR A 194 4.87 5.45 12.56
C TYR A 194 4.96 6.85 13.19
N GLU A 195 5.55 6.94 14.38
CA GLU A 195 5.76 8.22 15.06
C GLU A 195 6.76 9.11 14.31
N ALA A 196 7.86 8.56 13.78
CA ALA A 196 8.85 9.35 13.04
C ALA A 196 8.28 9.97 11.76
N ILE A 197 7.44 9.24 11.02
CA ILE A 197 6.74 9.74 9.83
C ILE A 197 5.84 10.93 10.19
N VAL A 198 4.98 10.77 11.20
CA VAL A 198 4.01 11.81 11.58
C VAL A 198 4.69 13.01 12.24
N ASN A 199 5.67 12.79 13.11
CA ASN A 199 6.47 13.86 13.72
C ASN A 199 7.27 14.66 12.68
N SER A 200 7.46 14.09 11.50
CA SER A 200 8.08 14.75 10.35
C SER A 200 7.09 15.53 9.48
N GLY A 201 5.81 15.63 9.89
CA GLY A 201 4.80 16.37 9.15
C GLY A 201 4.30 15.66 7.89
N PHE A 202 4.46 14.34 7.81
CA PHE A 202 3.91 13.50 6.75
C PHE A 202 2.71 12.70 7.27
N LEU A 203 1.69 12.57 6.42
CA LEU A 203 0.60 11.63 6.69
C LEU A 203 1.14 10.19 6.68
N LEU A 204 0.70 9.35 7.62
CA LEU A 204 1.03 7.93 7.66
C LEU A 204 -0.02 7.13 6.89
N GLN A 205 0.41 6.35 5.90
CA GLN A 205 -0.39 5.25 5.37
C GLN A 205 0.14 3.92 5.91
N LEU A 206 -0.75 3.15 6.54
CA LEU A 206 -0.49 1.77 6.92
C LEU A 206 -0.92 0.84 5.80
N ASP A 207 0.03 0.09 5.25
CA ASP A 207 -0.22 -0.91 4.22
C ASP A 207 -0.54 -2.25 4.86
N CYS A 208 -1.81 -2.62 4.76
CA CYS A 208 -2.42 -3.76 5.46
C CYS A 208 -3.06 -4.77 4.49
N PRO A 209 -2.35 -5.25 3.44
CA PRO A 209 -2.91 -6.29 2.57
C PRO A 209 -3.22 -7.56 3.37
N ASP A 210 -2.54 -7.79 4.50
CA ASP A 210 -2.77 -8.94 5.37
C ASP A 210 -4.21 -9.07 5.88
N LEU A 211 -4.93 -7.95 5.97
CA LEU A 211 -6.32 -7.92 6.44
C LEU A 211 -7.32 -8.43 5.38
N ALA A 212 -6.86 -8.74 4.16
CA ALA A 212 -7.68 -9.31 3.09
C ALA A 212 -6.96 -10.43 2.30
N LEU A 213 -5.77 -10.14 1.74
CA LEU A 213 -4.92 -11.07 0.96
C LEU A 213 -4.70 -12.41 1.67
N GLU A 214 -4.44 -12.39 2.98
CA GLU A 214 -4.07 -13.61 3.70
C GLU A 214 -5.21 -14.62 3.79
N ARG A 215 -6.47 -14.22 3.51
CA ARG A 215 -7.59 -15.16 3.39
C ARG A 215 -7.31 -16.23 2.35
N HIS A 216 -6.91 -15.85 1.15
CA HIS A 216 -6.67 -16.79 0.05
C HIS A 216 -5.20 -17.22 -0.04
N LEU A 217 -4.36 -16.80 0.92
CA LEU A 217 -2.95 -17.17 1.02
C LEU A 217 -2.69 -18.07 2.25
N SER A 218 -2.37 -17.51 3.42
CA SER A 218 -2.03 -18.28 4.63
C SER A 218 -3.23 -18.94 5.31
N TYR A 219 -4.46 -18.47 5.04
CA TYR A 219 -5.70 -18.99 5.63
C TYR A 219 -6.60 -19.73 4.63
N GLN A 220 -6.08 -20.06 3.44
CA GLN A 220 -6.87 -20.54 2.30
C GLN A 220 -7.68 -21.82 2.56
N ASP A 221 -7.19 -22.69 3.45
CA ASP A 221 -7.83 -23.97 3.83
C ASP A 221 -8.37 -23.96 5.26
N ARG A 222 -8.39 -22.78 5.92
CA ARG A 222 -8.86 -22.61 7.31
C ARG A 222 -10.28 -22.03 7.33
N PRO A 223 -11.09 -22.32 8.38
CA PRO A 223 -12.38 -21.66 8.59
C PRO A 223 -12.27 -20.13 8.53
N LEU A 224 -13.29 -19.46 7.97
CA LEU A 224 -13.32 -18.00 7.86
C LEU A 224 -13.11 -17.31 9.22
N GLY A 225 -13.71 -17.85 10.29
CA GLY A 225 -13.58 -17.30 11.65
C GLY A 225 -12.14 -17.26 12.16
N GLU A 226 -11.26 -18.17 11.72
CA GLU A 226 -9.85 -18.13 12.10
C GLU A 226 -9.10 -16.97 11.42
N PHE A 227 -9.46 -16.66 10.17
CA PHE A 227 -8.95 -15.48 9.47
C PHE A 227 -9.49 -14.19 10.10
N LEU A 228 -10.79 -14.11 10.38
CA LEU A 228 -11.38 -12.94 11.04
C LEU A 228 -10.74 -12.68 12.41
N GLY A 229 -10.46 -13.73 13.20
CA GLY A 229 -9.73 -13.59 14.46
C GLY A 229 -8.30 -13.03 14.27
N PHE A 230 -7.62 -13.38 13.17
CA PHE A 230 -6.33 -12.77 12.82
C PHE A 230 -6.48 -11.28 12.49
N VAL A 231 -7.46 -10.92 11.66
CA VAL A 231 -7.76 -9.52 11.33
C VAL A 231 -8.01 -8.71 12.61
N GLU A 232 -8.78 -9.24 13.57
CA GLU A 232 -9.03 -8.59 14.86
C GLU A 232 -7.74 -8.33 15.66
N ARG A 233 -6.90 -9.35 15.83
CA ARG A 233 -5.61 -9.21 16.55
C ARG A 233 -4.67 -8.21 15.88
N VAL A 234 -4.65 -8.16 14.54
CA VAL A 234 -3.83 -7.18 13.83
C VAL A 234 -4.37 -5.77 14.03
N VAL A 235 -5.69 -5.54 13.91
CA VAL A 235 -6.29 -4.21 14.15
C VAL A 235 -6.03 -3.72 15.58
N GLU A 236 -6.14 -4.60 16.59
CA GLU A 236 -5.76 -4.27 17.97
C GLU A 236 -4.27 -3.92 18.11
N THR A 237 -3.40 -4.62 17.38
CA THR A 237 -1.96 -4.34 17.36
C THR A 237 -1.64 -3.01 16.70
N ILE A 238 -2.29 -2.70 15.56
CA ILE A 238 -2.21 -1.40 14.91
C ILE A 238 -2.60 -0.31 15.89
N ASN A 239 -3.76 -0.42 16.53
CA ASN A 239 -4.27 0.57 17.48
C ASN A 239 -3.30 0.87 18.63
N ARG A 240 -2.59 -0.15 19.14
CA ARG A 240 -1.53 0.02 20.14
C ARG A 240 -0.30 0.70 19.56
N ALA A 241 0.11 0.33 18.35
CA ALA A 241 1.28 0.89 17.68
C ALA A 241 1.11 2.37 17.28
N ILE A 242 -0.11 2.81 17.00
CA ILE A 242 -0.43 4.21 16.66
C ILE A 242 -1.01 5.01 17.83
N GLU A 243 -0.94 4.54 19.08
CA GLU A 243 -1.64 5.19 20.22
C GLU A 243 -1.23 6.64 20.48
N ASN A 244 -0.01 7.02 20.08
CA ASN A 244 0.54 8.36 20.20
C ASN A 244 0.39 9.21 18.93
N VAL A 245 -0.22 8.65 17.89
CA VAL A 245 -0.43 9.30 16.60
C VAL A 245 -1.89 9.76 16.53
N PRO A 246 -2.18 11.04 16.23
CA PRO A 246 -3.56 11.49 16.02
C PRO A 246 -4.23 10.66 14.92
N ARG A 247 -5.45 10.16 15.16
CA ARG A 247 -6.14 9.27 14.21
C ARG A 247 -6.25 9.88 12.82
N ASP A 248 -6.49 11.19 12.73
CA ASP A 248 -6.64 11.92 11.47
C ASP A 248 -5.32 12.06 10.68
N TRP A 249 -4.19 11.66 11.25
CA TRP A 249 -2.89 11.57 10.57
C TRP A 249 -2.56 10.16 10.03
N VAL A 250 -3.52 9.23 10.12
CA VAL A 250 -3.35 7.84 9.66
C VAL A 250 -4.44 7.47 8.67
N ARG A 251 -4.04 6.83 7.56
CA ARG A 251 -4.96 6.13 6.66
C ARG A 251 -4.58 4.65 6.50
N LEU A 252 -5.58 3.78 6.37
CA LEU A 252 -5.41 2.33 6.31
C LEU A 252 -5.66 1.82 4.88
N HIS A 253 -4.62 1.31 4.23
CA HIS A 253 -4.76 0.67 2.93
C HIS A 253 -4.99 -0.84 3.08
N VAL A 254 -6.09 -1.34 2.53
CA VAL A 254 -6.43 -2.77 2.51
C VAL A 254 -6.72 -3.18 1.07
N CYS A 255 -6.09 -4.27 0.62
CA CYS A 255 -6.28 -4.83 -0.72
C CYS A 255 -6.12 -6.35 -0.71
N TRP A 256 -6.55 -6.99 -1.79
CA TRP A 256 -6.49 -8.44 -2.00
C TRP A 256 -5.21 -8.89 -2.70
N GLY A 257 -4.15 -8.08 -2.62
CA GLY A 257 -2.85 -8.38 -3.18
C GLY A 257 -2.62 -7.83 -4.59
N ASN A 258 -1.36 -7.59 -4.89
CA ASN A 258 -0.91 -6.95 -6.13
C ASN A 258 -0.46 -8.01 -7.15
N TYR A 259 -1.40 -8.66 -7.82
CA TYR A 259 -1.12 -9.58 -8.92
C TYR A 259 -2.35 -9.73 -9.82
N GLU A 260 -2.14 -9.86 -11.12
CA GLU A 260 -3.21 -10.07 -12.11
C GLU A 260 -3.72 -11.51 -12.03
N GLY A 261 -4.59 -11.81 -11.06
CA GLY A 261 -5.12 -13.16 -10.81
C GLY A 261 -6.65 -13.29 -10.87
N PRO A 262 -7.19 -14.49 -10.63
CA PRO A 262 -8.63 -14.73 -10.65
C PRO A 262 -9.39 -14.09 -9.50
N HIS A 263 -8.77 -13.95 -8.32
CA HIS A 263 -9.36 -13.31 -7.14
C HIS A 263 -10.70 -13.92 -6.68
N ASP A 264 -10.95 -15.18 -7.06
CA ASP A 264 -12.23 -15.86 -6.81
C ASP A 264 -12.31 -16.57 -5.45
N LYS A 265 -11.21 -16.51 -4.67
CA LYS A 265 -11.14 -16.92 -3.26
C LYS A 265 -11.06 -15.75 -2.27
N ASP A 266 -11.19 -14.53 -2.76
CA ASP A 266 -11.11 -13.33 -1.93
C ASP A 266 -12.20 -13.29 -0.87
N VAL A 267 -11.82 -12.83 0.34
CA VAL A 267 -12.79 -12.52 1.39
C VAL A 267 -13.64 -11.33 0.94
N PRO A 268 -14.97 -11.37 1.06
CA PRO A 268 -15.81 -10.20 0.83
C PRO A 268 -15.45 -9.05 1.78
N LEU A 269 -15.48 -7.80 1.30
CA LEU A 269 -15.30 -6.62 2.15
C LEU A 269 -16.34 -6.57 3.28
N GLU A 270 -17.56 -7.05 3.03
CA GLU A 270 -18.64 -7.13 4.02
C GLU A 270 -18.26 -7.95 5.27
N ASP A 271 -17.41 -8.97 5.13
CA ASP A 271 -16.98 -9.80 6.26
C ASP A 271 -15.89 -9.14 7.12
N ILE A 272 -15.05 -8.29 6.51
CA ILE A 272 -13.89 -7.68 7.19
C ILE A 272 -14.11 -6.23 7.61
N LEU A 273 -14.92 -5.46 6.87
CA LEU A 273 -15.10 -4.02 7.12
C LEU A 273 -15.54 -3.69 8.55
N PRO A 274 -16.46 -4.44 9.20
CA PRO A 274 -16.82 -4.18 10.59
C PRO A 274 -15.63 -4.29 11.56
N ILE A 275 -14.64 -5.13 11.24
CA ILE A 275 -13.41 -5.26 12.01
C ILE A 275 -12.44 -4.11 11.66
N LEU A 276 -12.29 -3.80 10.37
CA LEU A 276 -11.43 -2.69 9.91
C LEU A 276 -11.86 -1.34 10.53
N GLN A 277 -13.16 -1.13 10.70
CA GLN A 277 -13.70 0.09 11.33
C GLN A 277 -13.34 0.25 12.81
N LYS A 278 -12.86 -0.81 13.48
CA LYS A 278 -12.30 -0.71 14.84
C LYS A 278 -10.89 -0.08 14.84
N ALA A 279 -10.25 0.11 13.68
CA ALA A 279 -8.96 0.78 13.58
C ALA A 279 -9.11 2.28 13.86
N LYS A 280 -8.23 2.83 14.70
CA LYS A 280 -8.21 4.25 15.10
C LYS A 280 -7.54 5.12 14.04
N VAL A 281 -8.08 5.10 12.82
CA VAL A 281 -7.56 5.82 11.65
C VAL A 281 -8.55 6.86 11.16
N GLY A 282 -8.05 7.88 10.48
CA GLY A 282 -8.84 8.97 9.90
C GLY A 282 -9.41 8.64 8.53
N GLY A 283 -9.02 7.51 7.93
CA GLY A 283 -9.62 7.09 6.68
C GLY A 283 -9.06 5.79 6.13
N PHE A 284 -9.73 5.32 5.08
CA PHE A 284 -9.46 4.04 4.43
C PHE A 284 -9.04 4.26 2.99
N VAL A 285 -8.19 3.39 2.46
CA VAL A 285 -7.78 3.33 1.05
C VAL A 285 -8.17 1.97 0.53
N LEU A 286 -9.29 1.89 -0.21
CA LEU A 286 -9.91 0.62 -0.62
C LEU A 286 -10.07 0.55 -2.13
N PRO A 287 -9.84 -0.62 -2.75
CA PRO A 287 -9.92 -0.79 -4.18
C PRO A 287 -11.38 -0.92 -4.67
N PHE A 288 -11.74 -0.10 -5.66
CA PHE A 288 -13.05 -0.14 -6.32
C PHE A 288 -12.95 -0.01 -7.85
N ALA A 289 -11.76 -0.14 -8.44
CA ALA A 289 -11.55 -0.08 -9.87
C ALA A 289 -11.60 -1.46 -10.52
N ASN A 290 -10.93 -2.43 -9.91
CA ASN A 290 -10.82 -3.77 -10.45
C ASN A 290 -12.21 -4.45 -10.51
N PRO A 291 -12.51 -5.26 -11.54
CA PRO A 291 -13.84 -5.82 -11.73
C PRO A 291 -14.33 -6.73 -10.61
N ARG A 292 -13.41 -7.29 -9.80
CA ARG A 292 -13.76 -8.17 -8.69
C ARG A 292 -14.37 -7.38 -7.53
N HIS A 293 -13.76 -6.26 -7.16
CA HIS A 293 -14.12 -5.46 -5.99
C HIS A 293 -14.86 -4.16 -6.32
N GLN A 294 -15.00 -3.78 -7.60
CA GLN A 294 -15.71 -2.55 -8.00
C GLN A 294 -17.13 -2.45 -7.44
N HIS A 295 -17.81 -3.56 -7.17
CA HIS A 295 -19.17 -3.56 -6.65
C HIS A 295 -19.25 -3.29 -5.13
N GLU A 296 -18.14 -3.40 -4.41
CA GLU A 296 -18.09 -3.44 -2.94
C GLU A 296 -18.21 -2.06 -2.29
N TYR A 297 -18.17 -0.96 -3.05
CA TYR A 297 -18.51 0.36 -2.50
C TYR A 297 -19.89 0.36 -1.81
N ARG A 298 -20.82 -0.50 -2.26
CA ARG A 298 -22.16 -0.63 -1.68
C ARG A 298 -22.12 -1.10 -0.21
N VAL A 299 -21.06 -1.80 0.19
CA VAL A 299 -20.87 -2.25 1.58
C VAL A 299 -20.80 -1.04 2.53
N LEU A 300 -20.32 0.12 2.07
CA LEU A 300 -20.30 1.36 2.85
C LEU A 300 -21.71 1.89 3.20
N GLN A 301 -22.77 1.45 2.51
CA GLN A 301 -24.15 1.77 2.92
C GLN A 301 -24.58 0.98 4.16
N LYS A 302 -24.11 -0.28 4.27
CA LYS A 302 -24.42 -1.16 5.40
C LYS A 302 -23.57 -0.80 6.62
N PHE A 303 -22.32 -0.40 6.37
CA PHE A 303 -21.36 0.00 7.39
C PHE A 303 -20.82 1.40 7.06
N PRO A 304 -21.57 2.47 7.40
CA PRO A 304 -21.15 3.84 7.17
C PRO A 304 -19.84 4.16 7.89
N LEU A 305 -19.03 5.05 7.30
CA LEU A 305 -17.83 5.60 7.94
C LEU A 305 -18.21 6.60 9.05
N ASP A 306 -17.39 6.69 10.09
CA ASP A 306 -17.52 7.75 11.10
C ASP A 306 -17.49 9.15 10.44
N ASP A 307 -18.17 10.14 11.02
CA ASP A 307 -18.27 11.50 10.48
C ASP A 307 -16.90 12.18 10.26
N ASP A 308 -15.92 11.81 11.08
CA ASP A 308 -14.55 12.32 11.03
C ASP A 308 -13.65 11.56 10.03
N GLN A 309 -14.12 10.44 9.47
CA GLN A 309 -13.35 9.62 8.54
C GLN A 309 -13.56 10.00 7.07
N ILE A 310 -12.58 9.66 6.24
CA ILE A 310 -12.64 9.76 4.79
C ILE A 310 -12.40 8.41 4.10
N ILE A 311 -12.73 8.34 2.81
CA ILE A 311 -12.36 7.22 1.93
C ILE A 311 -11.54 7.74 0.75
N VAL A 312 -10.38 7.13 0.53
CA VAL A 312 -9.70 7.14 -0.76
C VAL A 312 -10.26 5.97 -1.55
N ALA A 313 -11.09 6.29 -2.54
CA ALA A 313 -11.66 5.30 -3.45
C ALA A 313 -10.64 4.94 -4.52
N GLY A 314 -10.24 3.67 -4.57
CA GLY A 314 -9.50 3.12 -5.70
C GLY A 314 -10.37 3.18 -6.96
N VAL A 315 -9.99 4.03 -7.91
CA VAL A 315 -10.72 4.26 -9.16
C VAL A 315 -9.87 3.99 -10.39
N ILE A 316 -8.60 3.66 -10.18
CA ILE A 316 -7.62 3.20 -11.16
C ILE A 316 -7.19 1.78 -10.81
N ASP A 317 -7.26 0.89 -11.78
CA ASP A 317 -6.77 -0.49 -11.68
C ASP A 317 -5.27 -0.49 -12.03
N ASP A 318 -4.44 -0.90 -11.07
CA ASP A 318 -2.99 -0.90 -11.19
C ASP A 318 -2.40 -2.17 -11.87
N LEU A 319 -3.26 -3.13 -12.23
CA LEU A 319 -2.85 -4.42 -12.79
C LEU A 319 -3.07 -4.52 -14.30
N THR A 320 -3.86 -3.61 -14.89
CA THR A 320 -4.16 -3.61 -16.32
C THR A 320 -3.51 -2.45 -17.06
N GLY A 321 -3.16 -2.68 -18.34
CA GLY A 321 -2.63 -1.64 -19.23
C GLY A 321 -3.68 -0.67 -19.78
N PHE A 322 -4.97 -0.85 -19.47
CA PHE A 322 -6.02 0.06 -19.90
C PHE A 322 -5.90 1.38 -19.17
N VAL A 323 -5.67 2.48 -19.88
CA VAL A 323 -5.88 3.81 -19.29
C VAL A 323 -7.38 4.04 -19.17
N GLU A 324 -7.86 4.15 -17.94
CA GLU A 324 -9.27 4.37 -17.65
C GLU A 324 -9.77 5.63 -18.36
N HIS A 325 -10.97 5.57 -18.95
CA HIS A 325 -11.58 6.77 -19.50
C HIS A 325 -11.98 7.71 -18.34
N PRO A 326 -11.75 9.04 -18.42
CA PRO A 326 -12.10 9.97 -17.34
C PRO A 326 -13.56 9.90 -16.86
N GLU A 327 -14.49 9.60 -17.77
CA GLU A 327 -15.91 9.34 -17.43
C GLU A 327 -16.10 8.11 -16.52
N VAL A 328 -15.38 7.02 -16.78
CA VAL A 328 -15.43 5.82 -15.93
C VAL A 328 -14.88 6.14 -14.53
N VAL A 329 -13.81 6.94 -14.47
CA VAL A 329 -13.27 7.40 -13.19
C VAL A 329 -14.29 8.28 -12.46
N ALA A 330 -14.92 9.24 -13.15
CA ALA A 330 -15.95 10.10 -12.57
C ALA A 330 -17.13 9.29 -12.02
N ASP A 331 -17.66 8.35 -12.80
CA ASP A 331 -18.75 7.46 -12.39
C ASP A 331 -18.40 6.65 -11.13
N ARG A 332 -17.16 6.14 -11.04
CA ARG A 332 -16.66 5.43 -9.84
C ARG A 332 -16.64 6.34 -8.61
N ILE A 333 -16.14 7.57 -8.75
CA ILE A 333 -16.12 8.57 -7.66
C ILE A 333 -17.55 8.92 -7.23
N GLU A 334 -18.45 9.19 -8.18
CA GLU A 334 -19.85 9.54 -7.90
C GLU A 334 -20.59 8.40 -7.18
N ASN A 335 -20.32 7.15 -7.56
CA ASN A 335 -20.88 5.98 -6.88
C ASN A 335 -20.45 5.89 -5.42
N VAL A 336 -19.16 6.12 -5.13
CA VAL A 336 -18.66 6.13 -3.74
C VAL A 336 -19.20 7.33 -2.97
N ALA A 337 -19.20 8.54 -3.56
CA ALA A 337 -19.76 9.74 -2.93
C ALA A 337 -21.24 9.57 -2.55
N ARG A 338 -22.03 8.93 -3.41
CA ARG A 338 -23.45 8.66 -3.14
C ARG A 338 -23.68 7.77 -1.93
N VAL A 339 -22.85 6.74 -1.74
CA VAL A 339 -22.98 5.82 -0.59
C VAL A 339 -22.41 6.42 0.70
N VAL A 340 -21.37 7.24 0.59
CA VAL A 340 -20.76 7.96 1.72
C VAL A 340 -21.66 9.10 2.19
N GLY A 341 -22.49 9.66 1.32
CA GLY A 341 -23.45 10.73 1.63
C GLY A 341 -22.85 12.14 1.72
N ASP A 342 -21.52 12.27 1.67
CA ASP A 342 -20.80 13.54 1.60
C ASP A 342 -19.60 13.43 0.65
N PRO A 343 -19.63 14.10 -0.53
CA PRO A 343 -18.54 14.06 -1.49
C PRO A 343 -17.23 14.64 -0.94
N LYS A 344 -17.26 15.49 0.10
CA LYS A 344 -16.06 16.08 0.72
C LYS A 344 -15.25 15.07 1.53
N ARG A 345 -15.83 13.91 1.82
CA ARG A 345 -15.17 12.77 2.48
C ARG A 345 -14.63 11.73 1.49
N VAL A 346 -14.69 12.01 0.18
CA VAL A 346 -14.21 11.11 -0.88
C VAL A 346 -13.01 11.71 -1.60
N MET A 347 -11.97 10.88 -1.77
CA MET A 347 -10.80 11.16 -2.61
C MET A 347 -10.69 10.09 -3.68
N ALA A 348 -10.07 10.43 -4.80
CA ALA A 348 -9.74 9.48 -5.86
C ALA A 348 -8.33 8.92 -5.64
N GLY A 349 -8.17 7.61 -5.77
CA GLY A 349 -6.88 6.93 -5.66
C GLY A 349 -6.75 5.73 -6.59
N THR A 350 -5.66 5.00 -6.42
CA THR A 350 -5.40 3.71 -7.07
C THR A 350 -5.88 2.56 -6.19
N ASP A 351 -6.23 1.43 -6.80
CA ASP A 351 -6.58 0.21 -6.07
C ASP A 351 -5.41 -0.32 -5.24
N CYS A 352 -4.20 -0.32 -5.79
CA CYS A 352 -2.95 -0.63 -5.10
C CYS A 352 -1.76 0.18 -5.68
N GLY A 353 -0.53 -0.12 -5.27
CA GLY A 353 0.68 0.53 -5.78
C GLY A 353 1.20 -0.12 -7.07
N PHE A 354 1.84 0.65 -7.96
CA PHE A 354 2.24 0.16 -9.29
C PHE A 354 3.53 -0.68 -9.30
N ASP A 355 4.32 -0.66 -8.23
CA ASP A 355 5.59 -1.40 -8.14
C ASP A 355 5.89 -1.80 -6.69
N THR A 356 5.03 -2.61 -6.08
CA THR A 356 5.12 -3.02 -4.66
C THR A 356 6.44 -3.71 -4.30
N SER A 357 7.19 -4.18 -5.30
CA SER A 357 8.58 -4.64 -5.19
C SER A 357 9.30 -4.32 -6.47
N ALA A 358 10.56 -3.89 -6.39
CA ALA A 358 11.30 -3.40 -7.55
C ALA A 358 11.27 -4.41 -8.71
N GLY A 359 10.72 -4.00 -9.86
CA GLY A 359 10.61 -4.83 -11.06
C GLY A 359 9.41 -5.78 -11.10
N MET A 360 8.56 -5.79 -10.07
CA MET A 360 7.34 -6.59 -10.03
C MET A 360 6.14 -5.91 -10.67
N GLY A 361 6.20 -4.60 -10.93
CA GLY A 361 5.16 -3.85 -11.63
C GLY A 361 4.67 -4.51 -12.92
N ARG A 362 3.37 -4.32 -13.21
CA ARG A 362 2.71 -4.84 -14.43
C ARG A 362 2.52 -3.76 -15.49
N VAL A 363 2.31 -2.54 -15.04
CA VAL A 363 2.05 -1.38 -15.88
C VAL A 363 3.34 -0.61 -16.09
N THR A 364 3.65 -0.28 -17.35
CA THR A 364 4.83 0.50 -17.70
C THR A 364 4.70 1.94 -17.21
N GLU A 365 5.85 2.56 -16.95
CA GLU A 365 5.89 3.90 -16.33
C GLU A 365 5.07 4.95 -17.10
N ASP A 366 5.18 4.99 -18.43
CA ASP A 366 4.42 5.90 -19.29
C ASP A 366 2.89 5.73 -19.14
N VAL A 367 2.41 4.49 -19.05
CA VAL A 367 1.00 4.18 -18.82
C VAL A 367 0.56 4.57 -17.41
N VAL A 368 1.41 4.40 -16.40
CA VAL A 368 1.12 4.86 -15.02
C VAL A 368 0.83 6.36 -14.99
N TRP A 369 1.63 7.18 -15.66
CA TRP A 369 1.41 8.63 -15.71
C TRP A 369 0.15 8.99 -16.50
N ALA A 370 -0.16 8.27 -17.58
CA ALA A 370 -1.41 8.44 -18.31
C ALA A 370 -2.64 8.11 -17.44
N LYS A 371 -2.56 7.06 -16.61
CA LYS A 371 -3.61 6.69 -15.64
C LYS A 371 -3.80 7.75 -14.56
N PHE A 372 -2.74 8.32 -14.01
CA PHE A 372 -2.86 9.43 -13.06
C PHE A 372 -3.48 10.68 -13.68
N LYS A 373 -3.11 10.99 -14.93
CA LYS A 373 -3.77 12.08 -15.65
C LYS A 373 -5.27 11.80 -15.85
N ALA A 374 -5.64 10.59 -16.25
CA ALA A 374 -7.04 10.20 -16.36
C ALA A 374 -7.79 10.29 -15.02
N MET A 375 -7.13 9.93 -13.91
CA MET A 375 -7.67 10.09 -12.57
C MET A 375 -7.95 11.56 -12.23
N ALA A 376 -7.00 12.46 -12.49
CA ALA A 376 -7.17 13.89 -12.27
C ALA A 376 -8.28 14.49 -13.14
N ASP A 377 -8.33 14.12 -14.43
CA ASP A 377 -9.37 14.58 -15.34
C ASP A 377 -10.76 14.06 -14.90
N GLY A 378 -10.86 12.80 -14.47
CA GLY A 378 -12.10 12.21 -13.93
C GLY A 378 -12.54 12.82 -12.60
N ALA A 379 -11.60 13.09 -11.69
CA ALA A 379 -11.87 13.77 -10.42
C ALA A 379 -12.42 15.18 -10.64
N LYS A 380 -11.93 15.90 -11.66
CA LYS A 380 -12.48 17.21 -12.07
C LYS A 380 -13.92 17.09 -12.58
N ILE A 381 -14.22 16.09 -13.40
CA ILE A 381 -15.59 15.84 -13.89
C ILE A 381 -16.53 15.54 -12.71
N ALA A 382 -16.14 14.63 -11.82
CA ALA A 382 -16.92 14.27 -10.64
C ALA A 382 -17.15 15.48 -9.72
N SER A 383 -16.13 16.32 -9.51
CA SER A 383 -16.24 17.54 -8.69
C SER A 383 -17.36 18.46 -9.19
N ASN A 384 -17.41 18.70 -10.50
CA ASN A 384 -18.44 19.54 -11.12
C ASN A 384 -19.84 18.91 -10.96
N ARG A 385 -19.97 17.60 -11.17
CA ARG A 385 -21.25 16.87 -11.08
C ARG A 385 -21.79 16.79 -9.66
N LEU A 386 -20.89 16.68 -8.68
CA LEU A 386 -21.20 16.64 -7.25
C LEU A 386 -21.38 18.04 -6.64
N GLY A 387 -21.25 19.12 -7.43
CA GLY A 387 -21.49 20.49 -6.98
C GLY A 387 -20.42 21.03 -6.03
N LEU A 388 -19.19 20.51 -6.09
CA LEU A 388 -18.06 21.07 -5.35
C LEU A 388 -17.52 22.29 -6.11
N GLN A 389 -17.53 23.48 -5.47
CA GLN A 389 -17.05 24.76 -6.04
C GLN A 389 -16.32 25.61 -5.01
#